data_AF-W2QRF9-F1
#
_entry.id   AF-W2QRF9-F1
#
_cell.length_a   1.000
_cell.length_b   1.000
_cell.length_c   1.000
_cell.angle_alpha   90.00
_cell.angle_beta   90.00
_cell.angle_gamma   90.00
#
_symmetry.space_group_name_H-M   'P 1'
#
loop_
_entity.id
_entity.type
_entity.pdbx_description
1 polymer ?
#
loop_
_entity_poly.entity_id
_entity_poly.type
_entity_poly.pdbx_seq_one_letter_code
_entity_poly.pdbx_strand_id
1 'polypeptide(L)'
;MPTSDVEMLFDSFKTFKVTKSHLVSCGLCGHAAPHAMRVRLLACSCPTCEAVVTPAPCAWRGKTLACQHLNLMRVEEIGVHVSPAPSTIHPRLTAPMKEVAREWAAQGLKPSRIRSGFLRRFNLDEQSLPALSVVQKFVHNYATNHLRNNDLMGTVRAKIQEAAFTGTASESDPFTFVWENDASGRPIVGNGSDDTPFVVGVTTKRLLQRLDRDPMSFVFHVDATYKLCHVSYPVLVIGISAPFTWLPL
;
A
#
# COMPACT_ATOMS: atom_id res chain seq x y z
N MET A 1 -2.94 25.33 18.12
CA MET A 1 -4.17 24.76 17.53
C MET A 1 -4.04 23.23 17.49
N PRO A 2 -5.14 22.47 17.43
CA PRO A 2 -5.12 21.03 17.17
C PRO A 2 -4.33 20.69 15.91
N THR A 3 -3.70 19.52 15.87
CA THR A 3 -2.92 19.09 14.69
C THR A 3 -3.75 19.00 13.41
N SER A 4 -5.04 18.65 13.52
CA SER A 4 -5.98 18.63 12.38
C SER A 4 -6.06 19.99 11.67
N ASP A 5 -6.09 21.07 12.43
CA ASP A 5 -6.23 22.43 11.89
C ASP A 5 -4.93 22.89 11.24
N VAL A 6 -3.79 22.44 11.79
CA VAL A 6 -2.49 22.69 11.16
C VAL A 6 -2.32 21.90 9.86
N GLU A 7 -2.85 20.67 9.78
CA GLU A 7 -2.83 19.92 8.52
C GLU A 7 -3.60 20.64 7.42
N MET A 8 -4.77 21.20 7.72
CA MET A 8 -5.51 22.05 6.79
C MET A 8 -4.74 23.32 6.42
N LEU A 9 -4.05 23.94 7.38
CA LEU A 9 -3.20 25.10 7.12
C LEU A 9 -2.04 24.74 6.15
N PHE A 10 -1.39 23.59 6.33
CA PHE A 10 -0.34 23.12 5.43
C PHE A 10 -0.84 22.79 4.03
N ASP A 11 -2.10 22.40 3.87
CA ASP A 11 -2.72 22.22 2.56
C ASP A 11 -2.90 23.56 1.82
N SER A 12 -2.94 24.70 2.53
CA SER A 12 -2.98 26.04 1.91
C SER A 12 -1.61 26.59 1.52
N PHE A 13 -0.53 26.04 2.08
CA PHE A 13 0.83 26.48 1.76
C PHE A 13 1.30 26.00 0.39
N LYS A 14 2.14 26.81 -0.28
CA LYS A 14 2.89 26.34 -1.45
C LYS A 14 3.78 25.17 -1.08
N THR A 15 4.17 24.37 -2.08
CA THR A 15 5.12 23.27 -1.91
C THR A 15 6.34 23.71 -1.08
N PHE A 16 6.55 23.01 0.04
CA PHE A 16 7.66 23.23 0.96
C PHE A 16 8.36 21.92 1.30
N LYS A 17 9.60 22.03 1.76
CA LYS A 17 10.41 20.94 2.30
C LYS A 17 10.84 21.22 3.73
N VAL A 18 10.97 20.18 4.53
CA VAL A 18 11.57 20.27 5.88
C VAL A 18 13.09 20.28 5.72
N THR A 19 13.73 21.34 6.22
CA THR A 19 15.20 21.49 6.16
C THR A 19 15.89 21.05 7.44
N LYS A 20 15.22 21.18 8.58
CA LYS A 20 15.72 20.76 9.88
C LYS A 20 14.58 20.21 10.72
N SER A 21 14.82 19.13 11.47
CA SER A 21 13.87 18.54 12.41
C SER A 21 14.63 18.09 13.66
N HIS A 22 14.28 18.63 14.83
CA HIS A 22 14.95 18.28 16.10
C HIS A 22 13.96 18.35 17.27
N LEU A 23 14.37 17.78 18.41
CA LEU A 23 13.60 17.80 19.65
C LEU A 23 14.20 18.83 20.61
N VAL A 24 13.32 19.54 21.30
CA VAL A 24 13.69 20.51 22.35
C VAL A 24 12.70 20.38 23.51
N SER A 25 13.01 20.94 24.68
CA SER A 25 12.07 20.97 25.80
C SER A 25 10.75 21.66 25.41
N CYS A 26 9.62 21.06 25.76
CA CYS A 26 8.31 21.57 25.37
C CYS A 26 7.97 22.85 26.14
N GLY A 27 7.78 23.95 25.39
CA GLY A 27 7.21 25.20 25.90
C GLY A 27 5.82 25.50 25.34
N LEU A 28 5.18 24.54 24.66
CA LEU A 28 3.90 24.76 23.97
C LEU A 28 2.68 24.51 24.83
N CYS A 29 2.77 23.60 25.80
CA CYS A 29 1.65 23.22 26.65
C CYS A 29 2.02 23.40 28.13
N GLY A 30 1.01 23.56 28.98
CA GLY A 30 1.17 23.69 30.42
C GLY A 30 1.27 22.35 31.16
N HIS A 31 1.72 21.28 30.50
CA HIS A 31 1.82 19.96 31.16
C HIS A 31 2.97 19.97 32.18
N ALA A 32 2.70 19.50 33.40
CA ALA A 32 3.62 19.61 34.53
C ALA A 32 4.89 18.75 34.38
N ALA A 33 4.79 17.58 33.73
CA ALA A 33 5.93 16.71 33.51
C ALA A 33 6.82 17.23 32.36
N PRO A 34 8.16 17.28 32.53
CA PRO A 34 9.08 17.59 31.44
C PRO A 34 8.92 16.61 30.29
N HIS A 35 8.76 17.14 29.08
CA HIS A 35 8.67 16.36 27.86
C HIS A 35 9.18 17.19 26.69
N ALA A 36 9.41 16.54 25.55
CA ALA A 36 9.92 17.20 24.37
C ALA A 36 8.80 17.70 23.43
N MET A 37 9.13 18.74 22.67
CA MET A 37 8.41 19.15 21.49
C MET A 37 9.32 19.01 20.26
N ARG A 38 8.72 18.74 19.11
CA ARG A 38 9.41 18.66 17.83
C ARG A 38 9.36 20.00 17.12
N VAL A 39 10.54 20.53 16.79
CA VAL A 39 10.71 21.74 15.99
C VAL A 39 11.10 21.35 14.57
N ARG A 40 10.35 21.81 13.58
CA ARG A 40 10.71 21.66 12.16
C ARG A 40 10.84 23.02 11.49
N LEU A 41 11.90 23.20 10.71
CA LEU A 41 12.10 24.37 9.85
C LEU A 41 11.73 24.00 8.42
N LEU A 42 10.94 24.86 7.78
CA LEU A 42 10.40 24.68 6.44
C LEU A 42 11.02 25.72 5.50
N ALA A 43 11.35 25.29 4.29
CA ALA A 43 11.76 26.17 3.20
C ALA A 43 10.88 25.94 1.98
N CYS A 44 10.68 27.00 1.19
CA CYS A 44 9.96 26.91 -0.07
C CYS A 44 10.67 25.94 -1.03
N SER A 45 9.89 25.09 -1.69
CA SER A 45 10.31 24.19 -2.77
C SER A 45 9.32 24.28 -3.94
N CYS A 46 8.76 25.47 -4.15
CA CYS A 46 7.74 25.72 -5.15
C CYS A 46 8.39 26.02 -6.50
N PRO A 47 8.06 25.28 -7.58
CA PRO A 47 8.63 25.51 -8.91
C PRO A 47 8.38 26.93 -9.43
N THR A 48 7.22 27.52 -9.13
CA THR A 48 6.91 28.89 -9.57
C THR A 48 7.73 29.94 -8.84
N CYS A 49 8.16 29.68 -7.60
CA CYS A 49 9.13 30.54 -6.94
C CYS A 49 10.52 30.33 -7.54
N GLU A 50 10.95 29.08 -7.72
CA GLU A 50 12.24 28.72 -8.28
C GLU A 50 12.49 29.34 -9.67
N ALA A 51 11.47 29.39 -10.52
CA ALA A 51 11.55 30.02 -11.84
C ALA A 51 11.80 31.54 -11.80
N VAL A 52 11.42 32.23 -10.71
CA VAL A 52 11.60 33.68 -10.56
C VAL A 52 12.94 34.02 -9.91
N VAL A 53 13.45 33.14 -9.03
CA VAL A 53 14.67 33.44 -8.28
C VAL A 53 15.87 32.74 -8.92
N THR A 54 16.65 33.49 -9.70
CA THR A 54 18.02 33.13 -10.11
C THR A 54 18.93 34.30 -9.75
N PRO A 55 19.90 34.19 -8.81
CA PRO A 55 20.45 32.99 -8.16
C PRO A 55 20.03 32.76 -6.68
N ALA A 56 19.27 33.64 -6.04
CA ALA A 56 18.94 33.52 -4.60
C ALA A 56 17.80 32.51 -4.32
N PRO A 57 17.71 31.88 -3.14
CA PRO A 57 16.54 31.08 -2.78
C PRO A 57 15.34 31.95 -2.40
N CYS A 58 14.12 31.44 -2.61
CA CYS A 58 12.88 32.08 -2.17
C CYS A 58 12.95 32.48 -0.68
N ALA A 59 12.46 33.67 -0.31
CA ALA A 59 12.62 34.23 1.04
C ALA A 59 11.70 33.59 2.09
N TRP A 60 10.57 33.00 1.69
CA TRP A 60 9.62 32.39 2.62
C TRP A 60 10.24 31.25 3.44
N ARG A 61 9.99 31.28 4.75
CA ARG A 61 10.36 30.23 5.71
C ARG A 61 9.18 29.97 6.64
N GLY A 62 9.00 28.69 6.98
CA GLY A 62 8.04 28.27 7.99
C GLY A 62 8.74 27.59 9.16
N LYS A 63 8.09 27.58 10.33
CA LYS A 63 8.53 26.84 11.50
C LYS A 63 7.33 26.20 12.17
N THR A 64 7.46 24.92 12.50
CA THR A 64 6.40 24.15 13.17
C THR A 64 6.91 23.68 14.52
N LEU A 65 6.08 23.83 15.54
CA LEU A 65 6.33 23.42 16.91
C LEU A 65 5.22 22.45 17.30
N ALA A 66 5.54 21.17 17.48
CA ALA A 66 4.57 20.12 17.79
C ALA A 66 4.87 19.47 19.15
N CYS A 67 3.94 19.52 20.08
CA CYS A 67 4.07 18.83 21.36
C CYS A 67 4.07 17.31 21.14
N GLN A 68 4.94 16.56 21.83
CA GLN A 68 4.93 15.09 21.74
C GLN A 68 3.93 14.42 22.70
N HIS A 69 3.39 15.17 23.66
CA HIS A 69 2.47 14.64 24.66
C HIS A 69 1.00 14.97 24.35
N LEU A 70 0.73 16.19 23.90
CA LEU A 70 -0.61 16.65 23.52
C LEU A 70 -0.69 16.88 22.02
N ASN A 71 -1.89 16.77 21.46
CA ASN A 71 -2.19 17.04 20.06
C ASN A 71 -2.20 18.55 19.74
N LEU A 72 -1.15 19.25 20.13
CA LEU A 72 -1.01 20.70 20.00
C LEU A 72 0.16 21.06 19.10
N MET A 73 -0.13 21.91 18.11
CA MET A 73 0.88 22.44 17.21
C MET A 73 0.74 23.96 17.04
N ARG A 74 1.88 24.64 16.87
CA ARG A 74 1.99 26.06 16.48
C ARG A 74 2.77 26.15 15.18
N VAL A 75 2.32 27.03 14.28
CA VAL A 75 2.98 27.35 13.02
C VAL A 75 3.36 28.82 13.04
N GLU A 76 4.59 29.11 12.61
CA GLU A 76 5.15 30.45 12.49
C GLU A 76 5.67 30.60 11.05
N GLU A 77 5.42 31.75 10.42
CA GLU A 77 5.87 32.06 9.06
C GLU A 77 6.68 33.35 9.06
N ILE A 78 7.72 33.41 8.23
CA ILE A 78 8.52 34.62 8.03
C ILE A 78 8.91 34.75 6.55
N GLY A 79 8.93 36.00 6.07
CA GLY A 79 9.16 36.31 4.67
C GLY A 79 7.94 36.00 3.81
N VAL A 80 8.06 36.30 2.52
CA VAL A 80 7.01 36.08 1.52
C VAL A 80 7.53 35.23 0.38
N HIS A 81 6.63 34.51 -0.28
CA HIS A 81 6.96 33.83 -1.53
C HIS A 81 7.26 34.87 -2.61
N VAL A 82 8.32 34.65 -3.38
CA VAL A 82 8.74 35.58 -4.45
C VAL A 82 7.74 35.60 -5.60
N SER A 83 7.19 34.44 -5.94
CA SER A 83 6.10 34.34 -6.91
C SER A 83 4.76 34.30 -6.18
N PRO A 84 3.76 35.10 -6.55
CA PRO A 84 2.39 34.97 -6.06
C PRO A 84 1.67 33.79 -6.73
N ALA A 85 2.10 33.36 -7.92
CA ALA A 85 1.45 32.29 -8.68
C ALA A 85 1.40 30.96 -7.91
N PRO A 86 0.23 30.31 -7.79
CA PRO A 86 0.10 29.04 -7.08
C PRO A 86 1.09 28.02 -7.67
N SER A 87 1.66 27.17 -6.81
CA SER A 87 2.47 26.04 -7.28
C SER A 87 1.63 25.19 -8.25
N THR A 88 2.25 24.56 -9.25
CA THR A 88 1.65 23.40 -9.91
C THR A 88 1.30 22.40 -8.83
N ILE A 89 0.01 22.30 -8.49
CA ILE A 89 -0.48 21.46 -7.41
C ILE A 89 -0.33 20.03 -7.91
N HIS A 90 0.80 19.39 -7.60
CA HIS A 90 0.80 17.93 -7.65
C HIS A 90 -0.26 17.50 -6.64
N PRO A 91 -1.31 16.77 -7.06
CA PRO A 91 -2.40 16.49 -6.17
C PRO A 91 -1.90 15.65 -5.00
N ARG A 92 -1.98 16.21 -3.81
CA ARG A 92 -1.52 15.58 -2.57
C ARG A 92 -2.66 14.76 -1.98
N LEU A 93 -2.28 13.75 -1.19
CA LEU A 93 -3.21 13.13 -0.26
C LEU A 93 -3.59 14.14 0.82
N THR A 94 -4.78 14.73 0.72
CA THR A 94 -5.34 15.63 1.74
C THR A 94 -5.65 14.86 3.02
N ALA A 95 -5.85 15.56 4.14
CA ALA A 95 -6.20 14.90 5.40
C ALA A 95 -7.46 14.00 5.30
N PRO A 96 -8.57 14.44 4.67
CA PRO A 96 -9.74 13.57 4.44
C PRO A 96 -9.42 12.35 3.59
N MET A 97 -8.59 12.48 2.55
CA MET A 97 -8.20 11.35 1.71
C MET A 97 -7.34 10.34 2.48
N LYS A 98 -6.48 10.82 3.38
CA LYS A 98 -5.67 9.95 4.25
C LYS A 98 -6.54 9.16 5.23
N GLU A 99 -7.56 9.78 5.83
CA GLU A 99 -8.55 9.10 6.69
C GLU A 99 -9.20 7.93 5.96
N VAL A 100 -9.81 8.21 4.80
CA VAL A 100 -10.46 7.19 3.98
C VAL A 100 -9.47 6.14 3.47
N ALA A 101 -8.26 6.54 3.10
CA ALA A 101 -7.21 5.60 2.69
C ALA A 101 -6.82 4.63 3.81
N ARG A 102 -6.75 5.09 5.06
CA ARG A 102 -6.49 4.22 6.22
C ARG A 102 -7.63 3.23 6.41
N GLU A 103 -8.88 3.70 6.34
CA GLU A 103 -10.06 2.85 6.46
C GLU A 103 -10.09 1.76 5.39
N TRP A 104 -9.93 2.14 4.12
CA TRP A 104 -9.89 1.19 3.00
C TRP A 104 -8.67 0.27 3.03
N ALA A 105 -7.52 0.76 3.49
CA ALA A 105 -6.34 -0.07 3.71
C ALA A 105 -6.57 -1.10 4.82
N ALA A 106 -7.24 -0.73 5.91
CA ALA A 106 -7.62 -1.65 6.98
C ALA A 106 -8.62 -2.72 6.51
N GLN A 107 -9.48 -2.39 5.54
CA GLN A 107 -10.36 -3.33 4.84
C GLN A 107 -9.63 -4.18 3.77
N GLY A 108 -8.32 -4.00 3.58
CA GLY A 108 -7.50 -4.77 2.66
C GLY A 108 -7.56 -4.32 1.19
N LEU A 109 -8.08 -3.13 0.88
CA LEU A 109 -8.12 -2.63 -0.50
C LEU A 109 -6.71 -2.29 -1.00
N LYS A 110 -6.42 -2.64 -2.25
CA LYS A 110 -5.15 -2.28 -2.91
C LYS A 110 -5.02 -0.76 -3.12
N PRO A 111 -3.80 -0.19 -3.09
CA PRO A 111 -3.56 1.23 -3.35
C PRO A 111 -4.16 1.76 -4.65
N SER A 112 -4.20 0.95 -5.71
CA SER A 112 -4.84 1.33 -6.99
C SER A 112 -6.35 1.51 -6.85
N ARG A 113 -7.01 0.62 -6.10
CA ARG A 113 -8.46 0.69 -5.83
C ARG A 113 -8.79 1.84 -4.89
N ILE A 114 -7.93 2.10 -3.90
CA ILE A 114 -8.02 3.28 -3.03
C ILE A 114 -7.94 4.55 -3.87
N ARG A 115 -6.95 4.65 -4.77
CA ARG A 115 -6.80 5.80 -5.68
C ARG A 115 -8.05 6.00 -6.55
N SER A 116 -8.52 4.96 -7.25
CA SER A 116 -9.73 5.07 -8.08
C SER A 116 -10.99 5.36 -7.26
N GLY A 117 -11.05 4.89 -6.01
CA GLY A 117 -12.14 5.17 -5.09
C GLY A 117 -12.25 6.66 -4.76
N PHE A 118 -11.14 7.40 -4.75
CA PHE A 118 -11.13 8.83 -4.48
C PHE A 118 -11.95 9.65 -5.49
N LEU A 119 -11.97 9.26 -6.78
CA LEU A 119 -12.79 9.92 -7.80
C LEU A 119 -14.24 10.06 -7.35
N ARG A 120 -14.83 8.94 -6.91
CA ARG A 120 -16.23 8.90 -6.48
C ARG A 120 -16.42 9.47 -5.08
N ARG A 121 -15.50 9.19 -4.15
CA ARG A 121 -15.66 9.56 -2.74
C ARG A 121 -15.51 11.06 -2.48
N PHE A 122 -14.64 11.72 -3.26
CA PHE A 122 -14.31 13.14 -3.13
C PHE A 122 -14.73 13.97 -4.34
N ASN A 123 -15.45 13.37 -5.30
CA ASN A 123 -15.90 14.02 -6.53
C ASN A 123 -14.74 14.72 -7.29
N LEU A 124 -13.64 13.99 -7.44
CA LEU A 124 -12.40 14.48 -8.08
C LEU A 124 -12.41 14.15 -9.58
N ASP A 125 -11.71 14.98 -10.35
CA ASP A 125 -11.33 14.67 -11.72
C ASP A 125 -9.99 13.89 -11.76
N GLU A 126 -9.62 13.39 -12.94
CA GLU A 126 -8.39 12.61 -13.08
C GLU A 126 -7.11 13.44 -12.92
N GLN A 127 -7.20 14.77 -13.13
CA GLN A 127 -6.07 15.69 -13.01
C GLN A 127 -5.76 16.06 -11.55
N SER A 128 -6.77 16.04 -10.68
CA SER A 128 -6.69 16.28 -9.24
C SER A 128 -6.49 14.99 -8.43
N LEU A 129 -6.36 13.84 -9.09
CA LEU A 129 -6.03 12.59 -8.41
C LEU A 129 -4.56 12.55 -8.00
N PRO A 130 -4.26 12.17 -6.75
CA PRO A 130 -2.90 11.88 -6.34
C PRO A 130 -2.30 10.78 -7.22
N ALA A 131 -1.02 10.91 -7.55
CA ALA A 131 -0.31 9.87 -8.27
C ALA A 131 -0.34 8.56 -7.47
N LEU A 132 -0.44 7.43 -8.17
CA LEU A 132 -0.53 6.10 -7.55
C LEU A 132 0.63 5.82 -6.58
N SER A 133 1.84 6.24 -6.94
CA SER A 133 3.03 6.10 -6.11
C SER A 133 2.91 6.78 -4.74
N VAL A 134 2.17 7.89 -4.66
CA VAL A 134 1.92 8.61 -3.40
C VAL A 134 0.97 7.79 -2.51
N VAL A 135 -0.10 7.24 -3.10
CA VAL A 135 -1.06 6.38 -2.40
C VAL A 135 -0.40 5.07 -1.93
N GLN A 136 0.42 4.45 -2.79
CA GLN A 136 1.19 3.25 -2.46
C GLN A 136 2.11 3.47 -1.26
N LYS A 137 2.93 4.54 -1.28
CA LYS A 137 3.84 4.87 -0.17
C LYS A 137 3.09 5.08 1.14
N PHE A 138 1.97 5.82 1.10
CA PHE A 138 1.16 6.08 2.28
C PHE A 138 0.52 4.80 2.85
N VAL A 139 -0.14 4.02 2.00
CA VAL A 139 -0.82 2.78 2.41
C VAL A 139 0.18 1.75 2.94
N HIS A 140 1.33 1.59 2.27
CA HIS A 140 2.39 0.69 2.73
C HIS A 140 2.90 1.10 4.11
N ASN A 141 3.24 2.38 4.30
CA ASN A 141 3.70 2.88 5.60
C ASN A 141 2.64 2.66 6.71
N TYR A 142 1.37 2.93 6.42
CA TYR A 142 0.29 2.69 7.37
C TYR A 142 0.17 1.20 7.72
N ALA A 143 0.13 0.33 6.71
CA ALA A 143 -0.02 -1.11 6.88
C ALA A 143 1.12 -1.74 7.71
N THR A 144 2.37 -1.37 7.40
CA THR A 144 3.55 -1.86 8.13
C THR A 144 3.53 -1.44 9.61
N ASN A 145 3.11 -0.21 9.90
CA ASN A 145 3.17 0.33 11.26
C ASN A 145 1.92 0.03 12.11
N HIS A 146 0.75 -0.18 11.51
CA HIS A 146 -0.54 -0.18 12.24
C HIS A 146 -1.38 -1.43 12.02
N LEU A 147 -1.26 -2.10 10.88
CA LEU A 147 -2.11 -3.26 10.55
C LEU A 147 -1.46 -4.61 10.92
N ARG A 148 -0.30 -4.60 11.59
CA ARG A 148 0.51 -5.80 11.91
C ARG A 148 0.60 -6.77 10.71
N ASN A 149 0.63 -6.22 9.50
CA ASN A 149 0.55 -6.99 8.25
C ASN A 149 1.85 -7.76 7.95
N ASN A 150 2.77 -7.83 8.91
CA ASN A 150 3.98 -8.62 8.85
C ASN A 150 3.68 -10.10 9.11
N ASP A 151 2.65 -10.44 9.89
CA ASP A 151 2.40 -11.81 10.35
C ASP A 151 1.45 -12.61 9.44
N LEU A 152 0.57 -11.95 8.65
CA LEU A 152 -0.35 -12.68 7.78
C LEU A 152 0.39 -13.45 6.68
N MET A 153 1.34 -12.79 6.01
CA MET A 153 2.15 -13.45 4.97
C MET A 153 3.08 -14.52 5.57
N GLY A 154 3.60 -14.29 6.78
CA GLY A 154 4.34 -15.31 7.53
C GLY A 154 3.46 -16.53 7.84
N THR A 155 2.23 -16.32 8.30
CA THR A 155 1.27 -17.38 8.62
C THR A 155 0.86 -18.17 7.38
N VAL A 156 0.57 -17.47 6.27
CA VAL A 156 0.23 -18.10 4.99
C VAL A 156 1.42 -18.90 4.46
N ARG A 157 2.64 -18.35 4.51
CA ARG A 157 3.87 -19.06 4.12
C ARG A 157 4.09 -20.30 4.97
N ALA A 158 3.88 -20.22 6.28
CA ALA A 158 4.00 -21.36 7.18
C ALA A 158 3.01 -22.47 6.82
N LYS A 159 1.75 -22.13 6.52
CA LYS A 159 0.74 -23.12 6.07
C LYS A 159 1.10 -23.78 4.74
N ILE A 160 1.66 -23.03 3.79
CA ILE A 160 2.12 -23.58 2.51
C ILE A 160 3.26 -24.56 2.75
N GLN A 161 4.24 -24.19 3.59
CA GLN A 161 5.35 -25.05 3.93
C GLN A 161 4.90 -26.33 4.67
N GLU A 162 3.94 -26.20 5.58
CA GLU A 162 3.34 -27.34 6.29
C GLU A 162 2.63 -28.31 5.34
N ALA A 163 1.92 -27.78 4.34
CA ALA A 163 1.19 -28.57 3.35
C ALA A 163 2.05 -28.92 2.11
N ALA A 164 3.36 -28.64 2.12
CA ALA A 164 4.22 -28.90 0.97
C ALA A 164 4.29 -30.39 0.63
N PHE A 165 4.42 -30.73 -0.65
CA PHE A 165 4.56 -32.12 -1.06
C PHE A 165 5.85 -32.75 -0.52
N THR A 166 5.71 -33.75 0.35
CA THR A 166 6.83 -34.52 0.92
C THR A 166 7.02 -35.90 0.29
N GLY A 167 6.22 -36.25 -0.73
CA GLY A 167 6.18 -37.60 -1.32
C GLY A 167 5.26 -38.58 -0.59
N THR A 168 5.01 -38.36 0.71
CA THR A 168 4.26 -39.30 1.57
C THR A 168 2.75 -39.06 1.63
N ALA A 169 2.24 -37.99 1.00
CA ALA A 169 0.81 -37.68 0.98
C ALA A 169 -0.02 -38.85 0.40
N SER A 170 -1.20 -39.11 0.95
CA SER A 170 -2.09 -40.15 0.37
C SER A 170 -2.66 -39.71 -0.99
N GLU A 171 -3.35 -40.62 -1.68
CA GLU A 171 -3.89 -40.35 -3.03
C GLU A 171 -4.83 -39.14 -3.09
N SER A 172 -5.63 -38.93 -2.05
CA SER A 172 -6.66 -37.89 -2.01
C SER A 172 -6.30 -36.71 -1.12
N ASP A 173 -5.18 -36.76 -0.40
CA ASP A 173 -4.76 -35.65 0.44
C ASP A 173 -4.25 -34.50 -0.42
N PRO A 174 -4.75 -33.28 -0.20
CA PRO A 174 -4.24 -32.11 -0.89
C PRO A 174 -2.85 -31.76 -0.38
N PHE A 175 -2.00 -31.35 -1.30
CA PHE A 175 -0.68 -30.81 -1.00
C PHE A 175 -0.43 -29.58 -1.86
N THR A 176 0.51 -28.76 -1.42
CA THR A 176 0.97 -27.58 -2.14
C THR A 176 2.29 -27.85 -2.85
N PHE A 177 2.48 -27.17 -3.97
CA PHE A 177 3.73 -27.12 -4.71
C PHE A 177 3.96 -25.70 -5.23
N VAL A 178 5.20 -25.34 -5.47
CA VAL A 178 5.61 -24.01 -5.95
C VAL A 178 6.56 -24.15 -7.11
N TRP A 179 6.86 -23.03 -7.77
CA TRP A 179 7.78 -23.00 -8.91
C TRP A 179 9.23 -23.33 -8.51
N GLU A 180 9.71 -22.79 -7.39
CA GLU A 180 11.10 -22.93 -6.94
C GLU A 180 11.18 -23.48 -5.51
N ASN A 181 12.14 -24.38 -5.29
CA ASN A 181 12.48 -24.88 -3.96
C ASN A 181 13.90 -24.45 -3.59
N ASP A 182 14.16 -24.25 -2.30
CA ASP A 182 15.51 -23.98 -1.81
C ASP A 182 16.39 -25.25 -1.87
N ALA A 183 17.67 -25.11 -1.55
CA ALA A 183 18.61 -26.24 -1.54
C ALA A 183 18.22 -27.38 -0.58
N SER A 184 17.32 -27.12 0.36
CA SER A 184 16.77 -28.12 1.29
C SER A 184 15.42 -28.70 0.84
N GLY A 185 14.95 -28.35 -0.38
CA GLY A 185 13.68 -28.80 -0.93
C GLY A 185 12.46 -28.08 -0.36
N ARG A 186 12.64 -26.97 0.38
CA ARG A 186 11.52 -26.20 0.92
C ARG A 186 10.98 -25.22 -0.13
N PRO A 187 9.65 -25.03 -0.20
CA PRO A 187 9.05 -24.16 -1.19
C PRO A 187 9.43 -22.69 -0.96
N ILE A 188 9.96 -22.05 -2.01
CA ILE A 188 10.22 -20.61 -2.04
C ILE A 188 8.93 -19.92 -2.49
N VAL A 189 8.32 -19.18 -1.57
CA VAL A 189 7.10 -18.41 -1.82
C VAL A 189 7.44 -16.93 -1.87
N GLY A 190 7.19 -16.29 -3.03
CA GLY A 190 7.42 -14.86 -3.24
C GLY A 190 6.59 -13.97 -2.31
N ASN A 191 6.87 -12.68 -2.28
CA ASN A 191 6.17 -11.72 -1.42
C ASN A 191 4.96 -11.05 -2.09
N GLY A 192 4.66 -11.40 -3.35
CA GLY A 192 3.54 -10.83 -4.12
C GLY A 192 3.86 -9.52 -4.84
N SER A 193 5.12 -9.10 -4.87
CA SER A 193 5.62 -8.05 -5.78
C SER A 193 5.80 -8.57 -7.21
N ASP A 194 5.97 -7.66 -8.16
CA ASP A 194 6.23 -8.00 -9.56
C ASP A 194 7.57 -8.74 -9.74
N ASP A 195 8.59 -8.40 -8.93
CA ASP A 195 9.91 -9.04 -8.96
C ASP A 195 9.89 -10.45 -8.31
N THR A 196 9.07 -10.64 -7.28
CA THR A 196 8.92 -11.94 -6.59
C THR A 196 7.45 -12.29 -6.41
N PRO A 197 6.77 -12.77 -7.46
CA PRO A 197 5.34 -13.03 -7.44
C PRO A 197 4.99 -14.16 -6.46
N PHE A 198 3.83 -14.05 -5.84
CA PHE A 198 3.29 -15.09 -4.95
C PHE A 198 2.46 -16.06 -5.79
N VAL A 199 3.00 -17.26 -6.06
CA VAL A 199 2.34 -18.30 -6.87
C VAL A 199 2.46 -19.64 -6.14
N VAL A 200 1.32 -20.30 -5.93
CA VAL A 200 1.23 -21.59 -5.23
C VAL A 200 0.23 -22.47 -5.96
N GLY A 201 0.62 -23.69 -6.27
CA GLY A 201 -0.26 -24.74 -6.76
C GLY A 201 -0.78 -25.59 -5.61
N VAL A 202 -2.03 -26.03 -5.70
CA VAL A 202 -2.65 -26.98 -4.75
C VAL A 202 -3.27 -28.12 -5.56
N THR A 203 -2.94 -29.36 -5.24
CA THR A 203 -3.44 -30.53 -5.98
C THR A 203 -3.46 -31.79 -5.10
N THR A 204 -3.90 -32.92 -5.66
CA THR A 204 -3.82 -34.26 -5.06
C THR A 204 -3.13 -35.21 -6.05
N LYS A 205 -2.57 -36.33 -5.57
CA LYS A 205 -1.95 -37.34 -6.45
C LYS A 205 -2.97 -37.89 -7.44
N ARG A 206 -4.21 -38.12 -6.96
CA ARG A 206 -5.32 -38.60 -7.78
C ARG A 206 -5.64 -37.67 -8.95
N LEU A 207 -5.56 -36.34 -8.76
CA LEU A 207 -5.77 -35.38 -9.84
C LEU A 207 -4.64 -35.42 -10.86
N LEU A 208 -3.39 -35.49 -10.40
CA LEU A 208 -2.22 -35.60 -11.28
C LEU A 208 -2.24 -36.89 -12.11
N GLN A 209 -2.56 -38.03 -11.51
CA GLN A 209 -2.70 -39.31 -12.22
C GLN A 209 -3.86 -39.31 -13.23
N ARG A 210 -4.91 -38.52 -12.99
CA ARG A 210 -5.98 -38.35 -13.97
C ARG A 210 -5.57 -37.46 -15.14
N LEU A 211 -4.68 -36.50 -14.91
CA LEU A 211 -4.09 -35.66 -15.94
C LEU A 211 -3.05 -36.41 -16.79
N ASP A 212 -2.39 -37.43 -16.23
CA ASP A 212 -1.39 -38.28 -16.92
C ASP A 212 -2.02 -39.34 -17.87
N ARG A 213 -3.32 -39.24 -18.12
CA ARG A 213 -4.04 -40.12 -19.07
C ARG A 213 -3.91 -39.55 -20.48
N ASP A 214 -4.30 -40.35 -21.48
CA ASP A 214 -4.38 -39.88 -22.87
C ASP A 214 -5.15 -38.54 -22.94
N PRO A 215 -4.56 -37.46 -23.47
CA PRO A 215 -5.21 -36.15 -23.60
C PRO A 215 -6.52 -36.20 -24.40
N MET A 216 -6.71 -37.20 -25.26
CA MET A 216 -7.96 -37.41 -26.00
C MET A 216 -9.08 -37.99 -25.13
N SER A 217 -8.77 -38.47 -23.93
CA SER A 217 -9.71 -39.16 -23.03
C SER A 217 -10.44 -38.24 -22.05
N PHE A 218 -10.13 -36.95 -22.03
CA PHE A 218 -10.78 -35.98 -21.14
C PHE A 218 -10.85 -34.58 -21.77
N VAL A 219 -11.72 -33.75 -21.23
CA VAL A 219 -11.75 -32.31 -21.54
C VAL A 219 -11.00 -31.56 -20.44
N PHE A 220 -10.01 -30.78 -20.83
CA PHE A 220 -9.23 -29.92 -19.95
C PHE A 220 -9.85 -28.53 -19.87
N HIS A 221 -10.20 -28.11 -18.66
CA HIS A 221 -10.81 -26.81 -18.39
C HIS A 221 -9.86 -25.95 -17.59
N VAL A 222 -9.73 -24.68 -17.99
CA VAL A 222 -8.96 -23.67 -17.27
C VAL A 222 -9.92 -22.53 -16.95
N ASP A 223 -10.37 -22.50 -15.71
CA ASP A 223 -11.26 -21.47 -15.20
C ASP A 223 -10.46 -20.44 -14.42
N ALA A 224 -10.40 -19.22 -14.94
CA ALA A 224 -9.93 -18.09 -14.15
C ALA A 224 -11.11 -17.52 -13.37
N THR A 225 -11.14 -17.76 -12.06
CA THR A 225 -12.13 -17.09 -11.21
C THR A 225 -11.65 -15.66 -10.93
N TYR A 226 -11.98 -14.75 -11.84
CA TYR A 226 -11.77 -13.32 -11.67
C TYR A 226 -12.83 -12.71 -10.72
N LYS A 227 -13.10 -13.27 -9.53
CA LYS A 227 -14.08 -12.66 -8.61
C LYS A 227 -13.76 -12.77 -7.11
N LEU A 228 -13.67 -11.57 -6.53
CA LEU A 228 -14.30 -11.13 -5.26
C LEU A 228 -13.74 -11.66 -3.92
N CYS A 229 -12.42 -11.77 -3.78
CA CYS A 229 -11.81 -11.42 -2.49
C CYS A 229 -11.32 -9.96 -2.56
N HIS A 230 -11.46 -9.21 -1.46
CA HIS A 230 -11.08 -7.78 -1.36
C HIS A 230 -9.62 -7.47 -1.77
N VAL A 231 -8.82 -8.52 -1.98
CA VAL A 231 -7.38 -8.52 -2.25
C VAL A 231 -7.00 -8.94 -3.69
N SER A 232 -7.97 -9.30 -4.56
CA SER A 232 -7.78 -9.49 -6.02
C SER A 232 -6.50 -10.25 -6.44
N TYR A 233 -6.33 -11.49 -5.96
CA TYR A 233 -5.39 -12.44 -6.55
C TYR A 233 -6.15 -13.30 -7.56
N PRO A 234 -5.66 -13.46 -8.80
CA PRO A 234 -6.28 -14.37 -9.75
C PRO A 234 -6.14 -15.80 -9.21
N VAL A 235 -7.25 -16.49 -9.03
CA VAL A 235 -7.25 -17.94 -8.76
C VAL A 235 -7.53 -18.63 -10.08
N LEU A 236 -6.53 -19.35 -10.57
CA LEU A 236 -6.66 -20.25 -11.70
C LEU A 236 -7.09 -21.62 -11.17
N VAL A 237 -8.26 -22.09 -11.58
CA VAL A 237 -8.74 -23.44 -11.31
C VAL A 237 -8.54 -24.26 -12.58
N ILE A 238 -7.83 -25.37 -12.46
CA ILE A 238 -7.61 -26.31 -13.56
C ILE A 238 -8.45 -27.55 -13.24
N GLY A 239 -9.32 -27.92 -14.17
CA GLY A 239 -10.24 -29.04 -14.04
C GLY A 239 -10.16 -29.99 -15.22
N ILE A 240 -10.63 -31.22 -15.01
CA ILE A 240 -10.82 -32.21 -16.07
C ILE A 240 -12.21 -32.83 -15.95
N SER A 241 -12.88 -33.05 -17.09
CA SER A 241 -14.14 -33.77 -17.15
C SER A 241 -14.08 -34.89 -18.18
N ALA A 242 -15.00 -35.86 -18.08
CA ALA A 242 -15.18 -36.83 -19.16
C ALA A 242 -15.59 -36.09 -20.45
N PRO A 243 -15.21 -36.60 -21.64
CA PRO A 243 -15.76 -36.15 -22.90
C PRO A 243 -17.27 -36.37 -22.86
N PHE A 244 -18.05 -35.39 -23.33
CA PHE A 244 -19.49 -35.58 -23.49
C PHE A 244 -19.73 -36.70 -24.50
N THR A 245 -20.09 -37.90 -24.02
CA THR A 245 -20.67 -38.94 -24.87
C THR A 245 -22.16 -38.61 -25.02
N TRP A 246 -22.55 -38.13 -26.20
CA TRP A 246 -23.95 -38.15 -26.61
C TRP A 246 -24.39 -39.62 -26.67
N LEU A 247 -25.09 -40.09 -25.64
CA LEU A 247 -25.91 -41.29 -25.78
C LEU A 247 -27.22 -40.84 -26.42
N PRO A 248 -27.60 -41.34 -27.61
CA PRO A 248 -28.97 -41.18 -28.09
C PRO A 248 -29.89 -41.95 -27.12
N LEU A 249 -30.97 -41.27 -26.71
CA LEU A 249 -32.08 -41.87 -25.97
C LEU A 249 -32.75 -43.00 -26.76
#